data_AF-A0A1M7RX17-F1
#
_entry.id   AF-A0A1M7RX17-F1
#
_cell.length_a   1.000
_cell.length_b   1.000
_cell.length_c   1.000
_cell.angle_alpha   90.00
_cell.angle_beta   90.00
_cell.angle_gamma   90.00
#
_symmetry.space_group_name_H-M   'P 1'
#
loop_
_entity.id
_entity.type
_entity.pdbx_description
1 polymer ?
#
loop_
_entity_poly.entity_id
_entity_poly.type
_entity_poly.pdbx_seq_one_letter_code
_entity_poly.pdbx_strand_id
1 'polypeptide(L)'
;MPLRTTDDRPILRVNGIQTQSESYLALIDEIPELVAAGVTHLRLMPQAVDMAAAANLFRALLDARLSAAEAEARLREICGDAPLSNGFYHGKAGYRRIARAPAA
;
A
#
# COMPACT_ATOMS: atom_id res chain seq x y z
N MET A 1 -4.11 4.93 -17.20
CA MET A 1 -4.59 3.91 -18.17
C MET A 1 -4.04 2.54 -17.77
N PRO A 2 -4.88 1.49 -17.63
CA PRO A 2 -4.39 0.14 -17.34
C PRO A 2 -3.69 -0.46 -18.56
N LEU A 3 -2.55 -1.10 -18.34
CA LEU A 3 -1.87 -1.98 -19.30
C LEU A 3 -2.23 -3.43 -18.94
N ARG A 4 -2.62 -4.17 -19.97
CA ARG A 4 -3.19 -5.51 -19.82
C ARG A 4 -2.29 -6.57 -20.44
N THR A 5 -2.33 -7.76 -19.87
CA THR A 5 -1.73 -8.97 -20.44
C THR A 5 -2.51 -9.43 -21.68
N THR A 6 -2.00 -10.45 -22.39
CA THR A 6 -2.68 -11.03 -23.56
C THR A 6 -3.99 -11.74 -23.22
N ASP A 7 -4.21 -12.10 -21.96
CA ASP A 7 -5.46 -12.62 -21.40
C ASP A 7 -6.32 -11.53 -20.72
N ASP A 8 -6.14 -10.26 -21.11
CA ASP A 8 -6.91 -9.07 -20.69
C ASP A 8 -6.85 -8.71 -19.19
N ARG A 9 -5.86 -9.23 -18.45
CA ARG A 9 -5.70 -8.95 -17.03
C ARG A 9 -4.87 -7.68 -16.82
N PRO A 10 -5.34 -6.68 -16.07
CA PRO A 10 -4.56 -5.49 -15.79
C PRO A 10 -3.40 -5.84 -14.84
N ILE A 11 -2.19 -5.42 -15.22
CA ILE A 11 -0.96 -5.72 -14.45
C ILE A 11 -0.15 -4.47 -14.13
N LEU A 12 -0.20 -3.46 -14.99
CA LEU A 12 0.49 -2.19 -14.82
C LEU A 12 -0.45 -1.03 -15.15
N ARG A 13 -0.07 0.18 -14.73
CA ARG A 13 -0.81 1.41 -14.98
C ARG A 13 0.13 2.48 -15.51
N VAL A 14 -0.33 3.24 -16.49
CA VAL A 14 0.37 4.43 -17.00
C VAL A 14 -0.30 5.69 -16.44
N ASN A 15 0.48 6.52 -15.75
CA ASN A 15 0.11 7.85 -15.25
C ASN A 15 0.89 8.94 -15.99
N GLY A 16 0.61 9.11 -17.29
CA GLY A 16 1.36 9.99 -18.17
C GLY A 16 2.75 9.45 -18.50
N ILE A 17 3.76 9.83 -17.72
CA ILE A 17 5.17 9.51 -17.98
C ILE A 17 5.69 8.30 -17.20
N GLN A 18 4.90 7.75 -16.26
CA GLN A 18 5.32 6.64 -15.40
C GLN A 18 4.55 5.37 -15.71
N THR A 19 5.27 4.25 -15.69
CA THR A 19 4.69 2.90 -15.58
C THR A 19 4.72 2.49 -14.12
N GLN A 20 3.57 2.15 -13.56
CA GLN A 20 3.35 1.79 -12.17
C GLN A 20 2.68 0.42 -12.10
N SER A 21 2.71 -0.23 -10.93
CA SER A 21 1.90 -1.41 -10.66
C SER A 21 0.41 -1.09 -10.80
N GLU A 22 -0.39 -2.07 -11.23
CA GLU A 22 -1.86 -1.92 -11.20
C GLU A 22 -2.40 -1.86 -9.76
N SER A 23 -1.78 -2.60 -8.84
CA SER A 23 -2.08 -2.50 -7.40
C SER A 23 -1.24 -1.40 -6.74
N TYR A 24 -1.78 -0.81 -5.69
CA TYR A 24 -1.04 0.10 -4.82
C TYR A 24 -0.24 -0.69 -3.79
N LEU A 25 1.07 -0.48 -3.76
CA LEU A 25 1.91 -1.02 -2.71
C LEU A 25 1.60 -0.30 -1.39
N ALA A 26 1.19 -1.04 -0.37
CA ALA A 26 0.91 -0.51 0.95
C ALA A 26 1.46 -1.46 2.02
N LEU A 27 2.27 -0.90 2.93
CA LEU A 27 2.91 -1.64 4.02
C LEU A 27 2.34 -1.25 5.39
N ILE A 28 1.05 -0.93 5.47
CA ILE A 28 0.42 -0.44 6.71
C ILE A 28 0.62 -1.42 7.88
N ASP A 29 0.46 -2.71 7.63
CA ASP A 29 0.57 -3.76 8.65
C ASP A 29 2.01 -3.96 9.13
N GLU A 30 2.97 -3.60 8.29
CA GLU A 30 4.41 -3.75 8.51
C GLU A 30 5.07 -2.49 9.10
N ILE A 31 4.41 -1.32 9.07
CA ILE A 31 4.97 -0.06 9.58
C ILE A 31 5.52 -0.16 11.01
N PRO A 32 4.83 -0.77 11.99
CA PRO A 32 5.37 -0.90 13.34
C PRO A 32 6.71 -1.66 13.38
N GLU A 33 6.86 -2.70 12.56
CA GLU A 33 8.09 -3.47 12.44
C GLU A 33 9.19 -2.66 11.74
N LEU A 34 8.86 -1.94 10.66
CA LEU A 34 9.79 -1.06 9.96
C LEU A 34 10.34 0.03 10.88
N VAL A 35 9.49 0.64 11.71
CA VAL A 35 9.90 1.63 12.70
C VAL A 35 10.82 1.00 13.75
N ALA A 36 10.48 -0.18 14.27
CA ALA A 36 11.33 -0.92 15.20
C ALA A 36 12.69 -1.30 14.59
N ALA A 37 12.75 -1.52 13.27
CA ALA A 37 13.97 -1.78 12.51
C ALA A 37 14.79 -0.50 12.19
N GLY A 38 14.34 0.67 12.65
CA GLY A 38 15.08 1.94 12.51
C GLY A 38 14.72 2.77 11.28
N VAL A 39 13.64 2.43 10.55
CA VAL A 39 13.14 3.28 9.46
C VAL A 39 12.60 4.59 10.04
N THR A 40 13.14 5.72 9.57
CA THR A 40 12.80 7.06 10.08
C THR A 40 11.83 7.83 9.20
N HIS A 41 11.72 7.47 7.92
CA HIS A 41 10.93 8.20 6.93
C HIS A 41 10.15 7.25 6.04
N LEU A 42 8.87 7.55 5.84
CA LEU A 42 8.04 6.92 4.82
C LEU A 42 7.81 7.91 3.69
N ARG A 43 8.01 7.48 2.45
CA ARG A 43 7.72 8.27 1.25
C ARG A 43 6.46 7.73 0.59
N LEU A 44 5.45 8.57 0.46
CA LEU A 44 4.24 8.25 -0.29
C LEU A 44 4.45 8.59 -1.76
N MET A 45 4.13 7.63 -2.64
CA MET A 45 4.04 7.91 -4.08
C MET A 45 2.63 8.46 -4.36
N PRO A 46 2.50 9.58 -5.10
CA PRO A 46 1.20 10.09 -5.50
C PRO A 46 0.41 9.03 -6.28
N GLN A 47 -0.83 8.80 -5.83
CA GLN A 47 -1.83 7.98 -6.49
C GLN A 47 -3.05 8.84 -6.80
N ALA A 48 -3.91 8.38 -7.70
CA ALA A 48 -5.17 9.08 -8.06
C ALA A 48 -6.26 8.85 -6.99
N VAL A 49 -5.98 9.26 -5.76
CA VAL A 49 -6.84 9.16 -4.56
C VAL A 49 -6.70 10.43 -3.72
N ASP A 50 -7.44 10.56 -2.62
CA ASP A 50 -7.20 11.63 -1.66
C ASP A 50 -5.87 11.41 -0.91
N MET A 51 -4.79 11.94 -1.50
CA MET A 51 -3.45 11.82 -0.95
C MET A 51 -3.23 12.65 0.32
N ALA A 52 -4.06 13.66 0.58
CA ALA A 52 -4.00 14.40 1.84
C ALA A 52 -4.57 13.55 2.97
N ALA A 53 -5.71 12.88 2.75
CA ALA A 53 -6.26 11.90 3.67
C ALA A 53 -5.29 10.74 3.91
N ALA A 54 -4.67 10.21 2.83
CA ALA A 54 -3.65 9.18 2.96
C ALA A 54 -2.45 9.66 3.80
N ALA A 55 -1.90 10.82 3.53
CA ALA A 55 -0.77 11.36 4.30
C ALA A 55 -1.11 11.51 5.79
N ASN A 56 -2.30 12.02 6.12
CA ASN A 56 -2.77 12.15 7.49
C ASN A 56 -2.95 10.79 8.18
N LEU A 57 -3.44 9.79 7.46
CA LEU A 57 -3.59 8.42 7.94
C LEU A 57 -2.25 7.79 8.32
N PHE A 58 -1.26 7.86 7.42
CA PHE A 58 0.08 7.33 7.69
C PHE A 58 0.75 8.09 8.85
N ARG A 59 0.58 9.41 8.96
CA ARG A 59 1.07 10.19 10.10
C ARG A 59 0.41 9.75 11.41
N ALA A 60 -0.90 9.51 11.42
CA ALA A 60 -1.61 9.03 12.61
C ALA A 60 -1.14 7.66 13.08
N LEU A 61 -0.87 6.74 12.16
CA LEU A 61 -0.28 5.44 12.46
C LEU A 61 1.13 5.58 13.05
N LEU A 62 1.98 6.42 12.47
CA LEU A 62 3.33 6.68 12.98
C LEU A 62 3.33 7.35 14.37
N ASP A 63 2.32 8.15 14.68
CA ASP A 63 2.12 8.74 16.02
C ASP A 63 1.42 7.77 17.01
N ALA A 64 1.20 6.51 16.62
CA ALA A 64 0.46 5.52 17.41
C ALA A 64 -0.96 5.97 17.82
N ARG A 65 -1.58 6.86 17.05
CA ARG A 65 -2.96 7.32 17.25
C ARG A 65 -4.01 6.41 16.60
N LEU A 66 -3.57 5.47 15.78
CA LEU A 66 -4.38 4.42 15.16
C LEU A 66 -3.61 3.11 15.21
N SER A 67 -4.34 2.00 15.37
CA SER A 67 -3.78 0.67 15.13
C SER A 67 -3.57 0.43 13.62
N ALA A 68 -2.69 -0.50 13.27
CA ALA A 68 -2.50 -0.91 11.88
C ALA A 68 -3.81 -1.43 11.24
N ALA A 69 -4.62 -2.16 12.00
CA ALA A 69 -5.90 -2.69 11.53
C ALA A 69 -6.92 -1.58 11.21
N GLU A 70 -7.05 -0.57 12.08
CA GLU A 70 -7.89 0.59 11.82
C GLU A 70 -7.37 1.41 10.64
N ALA A 71 -6.05 1.56 10.53
CA ALA A 71 -5.43 2.28 9.44
C ALA A 71 -5.64 1.58 8.09
N GLU A 72 -5.53 0.26 8.06
CA GLU A 72 -5.77 -0.57 6.88
C GLU A 72 -7.21 -0.45 6.38
N ALA A 73 -8.19 -0.50 7.29
CA ALA A 73 -9.60 -0.32 6.95
C ALA A 73 -9.85 1.05 6.29
N ARG A 74 -9.33 2.13 6.90
CA ARG A 74 -9.47 3.49 6.35
C ARG A 74 -8.69 3.67 5.04
N LEU A 75 -7.53 3.03 4.88
CA LEU A 75 -6.79 3.09 3.63
C LEU A 75 -7.58 2.47 2.49
N ARG A 76 -8.27 1.36 2.73
CA ARG A 76 -9.15 0.74 1.71
C ARG A 76 -10.28 1.67 1.29
N GLU A 77 -10.88 2.40 2.22
CA GLU A 77 -11.88 3.42 1.89
C GLU A 77 -11.30 4.53 1.00
N ILE A 78 -10.09 5.01 1.30
CA ILE A 78 -9.40 6.03 0.49
C ILE A 78 -9.03 5.51 -0.90
N CYS A 79 -8.59 4.25 -0.99
CA CYS A 79 -8.14 3.64 -2.24
C CYS A 79 -9.28 3.12 -3.13
N GLY A 80 -10.49 2.97 -2.58
CA GLY A 80 -11.65 2.44 -3.29
C GLY A 80 -11.38 1.04 -3.84
N ASP A 81 -11.64 0.85 -5.13
CA ASP A 81 -11.49 -0.45 -5.80
C ASP A 81 -10.04 -0.81 -6.16
N ALA A 82 -9.08 0.09 -5.91
CA ALA A 82 -7.69 -0.18 -6.23
C ALA A 82 -7.13 -1.28 -5.31
N PRO A 83 -6.66 -2.42 -5.87
CA PRO A 83 -6.14 -3.50 -5.05
C PRO A 83 -4.85 -3.07 -4.34
N LEU A 84 -4.68 -3.52 -3.10
CA LEU A 84 -3.47 -3.29 -2.32
C LEU A 84 -2.52 -4.49 -2.41
N SER A 85 -1.22 -4.26 -2.37
CA SER A 85 -0.21 -5.31 -2.41
C SER A 85 0.98 -5.03 -1.47
N ASN A 86 1.61 -6.11 -0.99
CA ASN A 86 2.82 -6.08 -0.14
C ASN A 86 3.74 -7.28 -0.40
N GLY A 87 3.45 -8.10 -1.41
CA GLY A 87 4.11 -9.40 -1.59
C GLY A 87 5.62 -9.34 -1.72
N PHE A 88 6.18 -8.28 -2.30
CA PHE A 88 7.63 -8.11 -2.48
C PHE A 88 8.35 -8.04 -1.12
N TYR A 89 7.79 -7.32 -0.15
CA TYR A 89 8.33 -7.24 1.21
C TYR A 89 8.42 -8.63 1.87
N HIS A 90 7.43 -9.49 1.60
CA HIS A 90 7.34 -10.85 2.13
C HIS A 90 8.10 -11.91 1.29
N GLY A 91 8.91 -11.50 0.31
CA GLY A 91 9.60 -12.42 -0.60
C GLY A 91 8.65 -13.26 -1.47
N LYS A 92 7.44 -12.76 -1.73
CA LYS A 92 6.42 -13.36 -2.60
C LYS A 92 6.23 -12.52 -3.86
N ALA A 93 5.41 -13.03 -4.79
CA ALA A 93 5.04 -12.28 -6.00
C ALA A 93 4.46 -10.90 -5.62
N GLY A 94 5.04 -9.83 -6.18
CA GLY A 94 4.84 -8.46 -5.70
C GLY A 94 3.39 -7.97 -5.71
N TYR A 95 2.58 -8.42 -6.67
CA TYR A 95 1.16 -8.05 -6.79
C TYR A 95 0.27 -8.67 -5.71
N ARG A 96 0.76 -9.64 -4.94
CA ARG A 96 -0.04 -10.33 -3.91
C ARG A 96 -0.19 -9.46 -2.68
N ARG A 97 -1.36 -9.59 -2.04
CA ARG A 97 -1.56 -9.17 -0.65
C ARG A 97 -1.33 -10.36 0.26
N ILE A 98 -0.36 -10.24 1.15
CA ILE A 98 -0.01 -11.22 2.17
C ILE A 98 -0.61 -10.71 3.48
N ALA A 99 -1.53 -11.48 4.05
CA ALA A 99 -2.03 -11.22 5.39
C ALA A 99 -0.90 -11.51 6.38
N ARG A 100 -0.71 -10.60 7.34
CA ARG A 100 0.20 -10.85 8.46
C ARG A 100 -0.32 -12.04 9.25
N ALA A 101 0.54 -13.05 9.47
CA ALA A 101 0.20 -14.12 10.40
C ALA A 101 0.04 -13.53 11.81
N PRO A 102 -0.94 -13.99 12.61
CA PRO A 102 -1.02 -13.57 14.00
C PRO A 102 0.31 -13.87 14.70
N ALA A 103 0.78 -12.94 15.54
CA ALA A 103 1.93 -13.20 16.40
C ALA A 103 1.60 -14.41 17.28
N ALA A 104 2.51 -15.39 17.30
CA ALA A 104 2.39 -16.59 18.13
C ALA A 104 2.50 -16.26 19.63
#